data_AF-A0A916Q746-F1
#
_entry.id   AF-A0A916Q746-F1
#
_cell.length_a   1.000
_cell.length_b   1.000
_cell.length_c   1.000
_cell.angle_alpha   90.00
_cell.angle_beta   90.00
_cell.angle_gamma   90.00
#
_symmetry.space_group_name_H-M   'P 1'
#
loop_
_entity.id
_entity.type
_entity.pdbx_description
1 polymer ?
#
loop_
_entity_poly.entity_id
_entity_poly.type
_entity_poly.pdbx_seq_one_letter_code
_entity_poly.pdbx_strand_id
1 'polypeptide(L)'
;MMKDNVIYFPDVWQESMEELYEKMTLEELKKIAQIHEIAGLYKFRKSKQIAVIIDCILSHQYMWDFFLCASDEETDLFEQMMEDDQDMEEDDSELKQLMRYFCRGGYILQNDQGKLMIPEEVKSAYRRLNTPEFQQAHKEYNTAYNYCCGLTALYGLASLREITRLYNAYEKKDMAPEEMLFDIFLPSLKRSRAITYTDDMLVEGILLHEEGLADSILKVRKSYDPYIPTKEEVYDLSHGIEDPLMIFGMYLMEYMRFSVQTAMGVTELVAGMLKIGADPEDVFELLKREDVAFINEEQADEFAGELVELWMNLRLYTLYGHTPLEMEKGAF
;
A
#
# COMPACT_ATOMS: atom_id res chain seq x y z
N MET A 1 -45.37 -26.72 -41.15
CA MET A 1 -44.89 -26.50 -39.77
C MET A 1 -43.38 -26.54 -39.83
N MET A 2 -42.76 -25.42 -40.24
CA MET A 2 -41.30 -25.24 -40.21
C MET A 2 -41.01 -24.47 -38.92
N LYS A 3 -40.20 -25.06 -38.05
CA LYS A 3 -39.70 -24.39 -36.85
C LYS A 3 -38.68 -23.35 -37.29
N ASP A 4 -38.92 -22.10 -36.93
CA ASP A 4 -37.95 -21.03 -37.11
C ASP A 4 -36.67 -21.38 -36.34
N ASN A 5 -35.59 -21.59 -37.09
CA ASN A 5 -34.23 -21.64 -36.56
C ASN A 5 -33.85 -20.22 -36.16
N VAL A 6 -34.24 -19.80 -34.96
CA VAL A 6 -33.66 -18.63 -34.31
C VAL A 6 -32.24 -19.03 -33.91
N ILE A 7 -31.26 -18.50 -34.65
CA ILE A 7 -29.86 -18.55 -34.26
C ILE A 7 -29.72 -17.59 -33.07
N TYR A 8 -29.50 -18.15 -31.89
CA TYR A 8 -29.17 -17.40 -30.68
C TYR A 8 -27.71 -16.98 -30.79
N PHE A 9 -27.45 -15.70 -31.04
CA PHE A 9 -26.16 -15.11 -30.70
C PHE A 9 -26.22 -14.83 -29.20
N PRO A 10 -25.33 -15.38 -28.35
CA PRO A 10 -25.19 -14.88 -27.00
C PRO A 10 -24.63 -13.47 -27.15
N ASP A 11 -25.51 -12.48 -27.12
CA ASP A 11 -25.09 -11.10 -27.04
C ASP A 11 -24.38 -10.93 -25.69
N VAL A 12 -23.06 -10.94 -25.71
CA VAL A 12 -22.26 -10.38 -24.62
C VAL A 12 -22.38 -8.86 -24.79
N TRP A 13 -23.54 -8.30 -24.44
CA TRP A 13 -23.69 -6.86 -24.28
C TRP A 13 -22.80 -6.45 -23.12
N GLN A 14 -21.57 -6.03 -23.42
CA GLN A 14 -20.72 -5.33 -22.46
C GLN A 14 -21.19 -3.88 -22.40
N GLU A 15 -21.52 -3.43 -21.19
CA GLU A 15 -21.83 -2.04 -20.93
C GLU A 15 -20.63 -1.16 -21.28
N SER A 16 -20.88 -0.06 -21.99
CA SER A 16 -19.83 0.91 -22.28
C SER A 16 -19.37 1.62 -21.02
N MET A 17 -18.14 2.12 -21.04
CA MET A 17 -17.61 2.92 -19.93
C MET A 17 -18.49 4.15 -19.63
N GLU A 18 -19.08 4.76 -20.66
CA GLU A 18 -20.00 5.90 -20.51
C GLU A 18 -21.28 5.50 -19.75
N GLU A 19 -21.93 4.39 -20.12
CA GLU A 19 -23.13 3.88 -19.45
C GLU A 19 -22.88 3.55 -17.97
N LEU A 20 -21.71 2.98 -17.66
CA LEU A 20 -21.30 2.69 -16.28
C LEU A 20 -21.08 3.98 -15.47
N TYR A 21 -20.43 4.98 -16.06
CA TYR A 21 -20.22 6.29 -15.43
C TYR A 21 -21.51 7.09 -15.26
N GLU A 22 -22.51 6.90 -16.13
CA GLU A 22 -23.82 7.52 -15.99
C GLU A 22 -24.57 7.06 -14.73
N LYS A 23 -24.27 5.86 -14.22
CA LYS A 23 -24.85 5.30 -12.99
C LYS A 23 -24.20 5.84 -11.72
N MET A 24 -22.94 6.27 -11.80
CA MET A 24 -22.22 6.87 -10.67
C MET A 24 -22.84 8.18 -10.19
N THR A 25 -22.73 8.44 -8.90
CA THR A 25 -23.03 9.75 -8.32
C THR A 25 -22.03 10.81 -8.78
N LEU A 26 -22.42 12.09 -8.70
CA LEU A 26 -21.48 13.19 -8.95
C LEU A 26 -20.29 13.20 -7.98
N GLU A 27 -20.44 12.62 -6.79
CA GLU A 27 -19.37 12.57 -5.80
C GLU A 27 -18.31 11.51 -6.16
N GLU A 28 -18.74 10.35 -6.68
CA GLU A 28 -17.83 9.32 -7.20
C GLU A 28 -17.05 9.84 -8.41
N LEU A 29 -17.72 10.51 -9.36
CA LEU A 29 -17.07 11.13 -10.52
C LEU A 29 -16.03 12.19 -10.11
N LYS A 30 -16.32 12.99 -9.07
CA LYS A 30 -15.35 13.96 -8.54
C LYS A 30 -14.13 13.28 -7.92
N LYS A 31 -14.31 12.16 -7.21
CA LYS A 31 -13.20 11.40 -6.62
C LYS A 31 -12.27 10.86 -7.70
N ILE A 32 -12.82 10.30 -8.79
CA ILE A 32 -12.03 9.86 -9.95
C ILE A 32 -11.26 11.05 -10.54
N ALA A 33 -11.95 12.17 -10.78
CA ALA A 33 -11.30 13.38 -11.31
C ALA A 33 -10.18 13.92 -10.41
N GLN A 34 -10.35 13.87 -9.08
CA GLN A 34 -9.33 14.29 -8.12
C GLN A 34 -8.07 13.43 -8.17
N ILE A 35 -8.22 12.11 -8.31
CA ILE A 35 -7.09 11.17 -8.42
C ILE A 35 -6.25 11.43 -9.68
N HIS A 36 -6.92 11.85 -10.75
CA HIS A 36 -6.30 12.22 -12.01
C HIS A 36 -5.98 13.71 -12.13
N GLU A 37 -6.17 14.49 -11.06
CA GLU A 37 -5.91 15.94 -11.03
C GLU A 37 -6.65 16.75 -12.13
N ILE A 38 -7.81 16.24 -12.58
CA ILE A 38 -8.62 16.87 -13.62
C ILE A 38 -9.37 18.07 -13.03
N ALA A 39 -8.94 19.28 -13.43
CA ALA A 39 -9.51 20.52 -12.95
C ALA A 39 -10.71 21.02 -13.79
N GLY A 40 -11.52 21.91 -13.20
CA GLY A 40 -12.51 22.70 -13.94
C GLY A 40 -13.84 22.02 -14.28
N LEU A 41 -14.10 20.81 -13.78
CA LEU A 41 -15.30 20.03 -14.10
C LEU A 41 -16.62 20.62 -13.59
N TYR A 42 -16.59 21.37 -12.50
CA TYR A 42 -17.78 21.94 -11.83
C TYR A 42 -18.65 22.83 -12.72
N LYS A 43 -18.12 23.31 -13.85
CA LYS A 43 -18.82 24.17 -14.82
C LYS A 43 -19.70 23.38 -15.79
N PHE A 44 -19.56 22.06 -15.85
CA PHE A 44 -20.22 21.21 -16.82
C PHE A 44 -21.39 20.45 -16.22
N ARG A 45 -22.37 20.08 -17.06
CA ARG A 45 -23.40 19.09 -16.70
C ARG A 45 -22.78 17.70 -16.58
N LYS A 46 -23.43 16.79 -15.84
CA LYS A 46 -22.92 15.42 -15.58
C LYS A 46 -22.42 14.70 -16.83
N SER A 47 -23.22 14.64 -17.90
CA SER A 47 -22.81 13.97 -19.15
C SER A 47 -21.53 14.55 -19.75
N LYS A 48 -21.36 15.88 -19.72
CA LYS A 48 -20.12 16.52 -20.19
C LYS A 48 -18.96 16.31 -19.23
N GLN A 49 -19.20 16.17 -17.92
CA GLN A 49 -18.15 15.78 -16.97
C GLN A 49 -17.67 14.35 -17.24
N ILE A 50 -18.60 13.41 -17.43
CA ILE A 50 -18.29 12.00 -17.79
C ILE A 50 -17.42 11.95 -19.04
N ALA A 51 -17.85 12.59 -20.12
CA ALA A 51 -17.10 12.61 -21.37
C ALA A 51 -15.68 13.19 -21.21
N VAL A 52 -15.51 14.24 -20.41
CA VAL A 52 -14.18 14.82 -20.15
C VAL A 52 -13.32 13.88 -19.29
N ILE A 53 -13.89 13.27 -18.25
CA ILE A 53 -13.16 12.33 -17.40
C ILE A 53 -12.68 11.14 -18.24
N ILE A 54 -13.57 10.50 -19.00
CA ILE A 54 -13.25 9.35 -19.85
C ILE A 54 -12.15 9.71 -20.87
N ASP A 55 -12.27 10.85 -21.56
CA ASP A 55 -11.27 11.30 -22.54
C ASP A 55 -9.90 11.54 -21.88
N CYS A 56 -9.87 12.12 -20.68
CA CYS A 56 -8.63 12.30 -19.93
C CYS A 56 -8.01 10.95 -19.53
N ILE A 57 -8.72 10.10 -18.79
CA ILE A 57 -8.13 8.89 -18.18
C ILE A 57 -7.76 7.81 -19.21
N LEU A 58 -8.36 7.83 -20.41
CA LEU A 58 -8.00 6.95 -21.53
C LEU A 58 -6.92 7.54 -22.44
N SER A 59 -6.55 8.81 -22.25
CA SER A 59 -5.43 9.41 -22.97
C SER A 59 -4.09 8.86 -22.46
N HIS A 60 -3.10 8.80 -23.35
CA HIS A 60 -1.81 8.19 -23.04
C HIS A 60 -1.14 8.82 -21.81
N GLN A 61 -1.16 10.16 -21.67
CA GLN A 61 -0.46 10.84 -20.57
C GLN A 61 -1.07 10.50 -19.20
N TYR A 62 -2.38 10.68 -19.03
CA TYR A 62 -3.01 10.42 -17.72
C TYR A 62 -2.96 8.94 -17.35
N MET A 63 -3.17 8.07 -18.34
CA MET A 63 -3.08 6.64 -18.10
C MET A 63 -1.64 6.21 -17.75
N TRP A 64 -0.63 6.76 -18.43
CA TRP A 64 0.77 6.56 -18.08
C TRP A 64 1.04 6.96 -16.64
N ASP A 65 0.72 8.19 -16.25
CA ASP A 65 1.01 8.71 -14.91
C ASP A 65 0.29 7.93 -13.80
N PHE A 66 -0.92 7.45 -14.07
CA PHE A 66 -1.67 6.61 -13.13
C PHE A 66 -1.07 5.20 -13.02
N PHE A 67 -0.95 4.49 -14.14
CA PHE A 67 -0.47 3.11 -14.12
C PHE A 67 1.00 3.00 -13.70
N LEU A 68 1.83 4.02 -13.97
CA LEU A 68 3.21 4.08 -13.49
C LEU A 68 3.30 3.94 -11.96
N CYS A 69 2.29 4.42 -11.24
CA CYS A 69 2.24 4.39 -9.78
C CYS A 69 1.68 3.08 -9.20
N ALA A 70 1.02 2.22 -10.00
CA ALA A 70 0.43 0.98 -9.51
C ALA A 70 1.51 0.03 -8.97
N SER A 71 1.21 -0.73 -7.91
CA SER A 71 2.12 -1.79 -7.43
C SER A 71 2.26 -2.91 -8.47
N ASP A 72 3.27 -3.75 -8.29
CA ASP A 72 3.45 -4.93 -9.13
C ASP A 72 2.25 -5.89 -8.92
N GLU A 73 1.80 -6.10 -7.68
CA GLU A 73 0.62 -6.93 -7.37
C GLU A 73 -0.68 -6.36 -7.93
N GLU A 74 -0.88 -5.04 -7.84
CA GLU A 74 -2.04 -4.36 -8.43
C GLU A 74 -2.04 -4.55 -9.96
N THR A 75 -0.88 -4.41 -10.60
CA THR A 75 -0.72 -4.53 -12.06
C THR A 75 -0.93 -5.95 -12.53
N ASP A 76 -0.31 -6.94 -11.88
CA ASP A 76 -0.46 -8.35 -12.19
C ASP A 76 -1.93 -8.78 -12.13
N LEU A 77 -2.64 -8.34 -11.08
CA LEU A 77 -4.04 -8.68 -10.91
C LEU A 77 -4.95 -7.96 -11.92
N PHE A 78 -4.62 -6.72 -12.29
CA PHE A 78 -5.31 -6.01 -13.38
C PHE A 78 -5.13 -6.74 -14.72
N GLU A 79 -3.91 -7.20 -15.03
CA GLU A 79 -3.63 -7.96 -16.25
C GLU A 79 -4.33 -9.33 -16.26
N GLN A 80 -4.36 -10.04 -15.13
CA GLN A 80 -5.13 -11.28 -14.98
C GLN A 80 -6.63 -11.06 -15.28
N MET A 81 -7.23 -10.01 -14.74
CA MET A 81 -8.62 -9.64 -15.03
C MET A 81 -8.86 -9.29 -16.51
N MET A 82 -7.84 -8.81 -17.22
CA MET A 82 -7.96 -8.56 -18.66
C MET A 82 -8.03 -9.86 -19.47
N GLU A 83 -7.35 -10.92 -19.02
CA GLU A 83 -7.25 -12.22 -19.70
C GLU A 83 -8.45 -13.13 -19.42
N ASP A 84 -8.96 -13.14 -18.19
CA ASP A 84 -9.93 -14.17 -17.76
C ASP A 84 -11.33 -14.00 -18.37
N ASP A 85 -11.68 -12.85 -18.95
CA ASP A 85 -13.00 -12.51 -19.57
C ASP A 85 -14.24 -12.92 -18.74
N GLN A 86 -14.03 -13.29 -17.47
CA GLN A 86 -15.05 -13.70 -16.51
C GLN A 86 -15.17 -12.60 -15.46
N ASP A 87 -16.37 -12.06 -15.35
CA ASP A 87 -16.71 -11.11 -14.30
C ASP A 87 -16.52 -11.76 -12.92
N MET A 88 -15.66 -11.15 -12.10
CA MET A 88 -15.29 -11.67 -10.77
C MET A 88 -16.41 -11.43 -9.75
N GLU A 89 -16.67 -12.43 -8.90
CA GLU A 89 -17.68 -12.32 -7.84
C GLU A 89 -17.28 -11.30 -6.76
N GLU A 90 -18.29 -10.58 -6.26
CA GLU A 90 -18.15 -9.40 -5.42
C GLU A 90 -17.66 -9.71 -3.97
N ASP A 91 -17.73 -10.96 -3.51
CA ASP A 91 -17.60 -11.31 -2.09
C ASP A 91 -16.16 -11.58 -1.60
N ASP A 92 -15.14 -11.36 -2.44
CA ASP A 92 -13.74 -11.43 -2.01
C ASP A 92 -13.26 -10.05 -1.50
N SER A 93 -13.27 -9.87 -0.18
CA SER A 93 -12.87 -8.62 0.48
C SER A 93 -11.39 -8.28 0.29
N GLU A 94 -10.53 -9.31 0.16
CA GLU A 94 -9.09 -9.12 -0.06
C GLU A 94 -8.86 -8.65 -1.51
N LEU A 95 -9.53 -9.29 -2.46
CA LEU A 95 -9.51 -8.89 -3.87
C LEU A 95 -10.02 -7.45 -4.07
N LYS A 96 -11.10 -7.07 -3.37
CA LYS A 96 -11.62 -5.70 -3.37
C LYS A 96 -10.63 -4.68 -2.82
N GLN A 97 -9.81 -5.07 -1.85
CA GLN A 97 -8.78 -4.20 -1.28
C GLN A 97 -7.63 -4.01 -2.28
N LEU A 98 -7.16 -5.10 -2.90
CA LEU A 98 -6.12 -5.06 -3.93
C LEU A 98 -6.58 -4.27 -5.17
N MET A 99 -7.84 -4.39 -5.57
CA MET A 99 -8.39 -3.65 -6.72
C MET A 99 -8.84 -2.24 -6.41
N ARG A 100 -8.77 -1.81 -5.15
CA ARG A 100 -9.22 -0.49 -4.72
C ARG A 100 -8.52 0.64 -5.49
N TYR A 101 -7.24 0.47 -5.85
CA TYR A 101 -6.50 1.47 -6.61
C TYR A 101 -7.13 1.74 -7.98
N PHE A 102 -7.34 0.69 -8.79
CA PHE A 102 -7.94 0.81 -10.11
C PHE A 102 -9.44 1.16 -10.07
N CYS A 103 -10.18 0.73 -9.05
CA CYS A 103 -11.56 1.16 -8.81
C CYS A 103 -11.63 2.68 -8.53
N ARG A 104 -10.76 3.18 -7.65
CA ARG A 104 -10.65 4.61 -7.34
C ARG A 104 -10.22 5.42 -8.57
N GLY A 105 -9.33 4.86 -9.38
CA GLY A 105 -8.89 5.45 -10.65
C GLY A 105 -9.94 5.44 -11.77
N GLY A 106 -11.06 4.71 -11.59
CA GLY A 106 -12.13 4.63 -12.58
C GLY A 106 -11.86 3.67 -13.74
N TYR A 107 -10.90 2.75 -13.60
CA TYR A 107 -10.52 1.77 -14.61
C TYR A 107 -11.18 0.40 -14.43
N ILE A 108 -11.51 0.04 -13.18
CA ILE A 108 -12.34 -1.13 -12.84
C ILE A 108 -13.68 -0.61 -12.32
N LEU A 109 -14.78 -1.11 -12.89
CA LEU A 109 -16.14 -0.64 -12.64
C LEU A 109 -17.05 -1.80 -12.24
N GLN A 110 -18.16 -1.47 -11.58
CA GLN A 110 -19.20 -2.43 -11.23
C GLN A 110 -20.31 -2.42 -12.29
N ASN A 111 -20.63 -3.58 -12.85
CA ASN A 111 -21.71 -3.75 -13.82
C ASN A 111 -23.10 -3.87 -13.14
N ASP A 112 -24.17 -3.96 -13.93
CA ASP A 112 -25.55 -4.10 -13.40
C ASP A 112 -25.79 -5.37 -12.55
N GLN A 113 -24.91 -6.36 -12.65
CA GLN A 113 -24.96 -7.58 -11.85
C GLN A 113 -24.16 -7.47 -10.55
N GLY A 114 -23.59 -6.30 -10.26
CA GLY A 114 -22.74 -6.08 -9.08
C GLY A 114 -21.32 -6.60 -9.24
N LYS A 115 -20.91 -7.08 -10.42
CA LYS A 115 -19.59 -7.66 -10.62
C LYS A 115 -18.56 -6.63 -11.08
N LEU A 116 -17.31 -6.82 -10.67
CA LEU A 116 -16.19 -5.99 -11.11
C LEU A 116 -15.73 -6.38 -12.51
N MET A 117 -15.57 -5.39 -13.39
CA MET A 117 -15.10 -5.58 -14.76
C MET A 117 -14.20 -4.42 -15.21
N ILE A 118 -13.35 -4.71 -16.21
CA ILE A 118 -12.56 -3.70 -16.93
C ILE A 118 -13.29 -3.40 -18.26
N PRO A 119 -13.77 -2.16 -18.50
CA PRO A 119 -14.40 -1.80 -19.77
C PRO A 119 -13.47 -2.01 -20.97
N GLU A 120 -14.02 -2.36 -22.14
CA GLU A 120 -13.21 -2.64 -23.33
C GLU A 120 -12.42 -1.41 -23.80
N GLU A 121 -12.92 -0.19 -23.56
CA GLU A 121 -12.22 1.06 -23.82
C GLU A 121 -10.93 1.17 -23.00
N VAL A 122 -10.99 0.74 -21.73
CA VAL A 122 -9.83 0.68 -20.82
C VAL A 122 -8.87 -0.42 -21.30
N LYS A 123 -9.36 -1.63 -21.56
CA LYS A 123 -8.54 -2.75 -22.09
C LYS A 123 -7.77 -2.32 -23.35
N SER A 124 -8.48 -1.70 -24.29
CA SER A 124 -7.91 -1.22 -25.55
C SER A 124 -6.88 -0.10 -25.35
N ALA A 125 -7.11 0.85 -24.42
CA ALA A 125 -6.14 1.88 -24.10
C ALA A 125 -4.89 1.33 -23.41
N TYR A 126 -5.07 0.42 -22.45
CA TYR A 126 -3.95 -0.21 -21.74
C TYR A 126 -3.06 -1.06 -22.66
N ARG A 127 -3.64 -1.83 -23.60
CA ARG A 127 -2.84 -2.59 -24.60
C ARG A 127 -1.92 -1.69 -25.45
N ARG A 128 -2.27 -0.41 -25.63
CA ARG A 128 -1.41 0.57 -26.32
C ARG A 128 -0.37 1.20 -25.40
N LEU A 129 -0.67 1.27 -24.10
CA LEU A 129 0.23 1.78 -23.07
C LEU A 129 1.33 0.77 -22.72
N ASN A 130 0.94 -0.50 -22.54
CA ASN A 130 1.76 -1.60 -22.03
C ASN A 130 2.84 -2.05 -23.04
N THR A 131 3.76 -1.15 -23.27
CA THR A 131 4.95 -1.30 -24.12
C THR A 131 6.14 -1.72 -23.26
N PRO A 132 7.19 -2.32 -23.84
CA PRO A 132 8.42 -2.61 -23.10
C PRO A 132 9.02 -1.37 -22.40
N GLU A 133 8.88 -0.19 -23.01
CA GLU A 133 9.30 1.08 -22.42
C GLU A 133 8.50 1.43 -21.16
N PHE A 134 7.17 1.23 -21.21
CA PHE A 134 6.31 1.42 -20.04
C PHE A 134 6.64 0.43 -18.93
N GLN A 135 6.78 -0.85 -19.24
CA GLN A 135 7.11 -1.89 -18.25
C GLN A 135 8.45 -1.60 -17.56
N GLN A 136 9.45 -1.14 -18.31
CA GLN A 136 10.73 -0.74 -17.74
C GLN A 136 10.58 0.50 -16.84
N ALA A 137 9.82 1.51 -17.27
CA ALA A 137 9.59 2.71 -16.47
C ALA A 137 8.84 2.40 -15.17
N HIS A 138 7.80 1.57 -15.25
CA HIS A 138 7.01 1.08 -14.11
C HIS A 138 7.88 0.32 -13.11
N LYS A 139 8.70 -0.63 -13.58
CA LYS A 139 9.65 -1.34 -12.73
C LYS A 139 10.65 -0.40 -12.03
N GLU A 140 11.21 0.57 -12.76
CA GLU A 140 12.15 1.54 -12.18
C GLU A 140 11.48 2.43 -11.14
N TYR A 141 10.24 2.87 -11.42
CA TYR A 141 9.42 3.65 -10.50
C TYR A 141 9.11 2.86 -9.22
N ASN A 142 8.58 1.64 -9.33
CA ASN A 142 8.26 0.80 -8.18
C ASN A 142 9.51 0.49 -7.36
N THR A 143 10.64 0.22 -8.03
CA THR A 143 11.92 0.04 -7.32
C THR A 143 12.25 1.28 -6.48
N ALA A 144 12.25 2.48 -7.06
CA ALA A 144 12.55 3.71 -6.32
C ALA A 144 11.53 3.99 -5.19
N TYR A 145 10.25 3.74 -5.44
CA TYR A 145 9.19 3.90 -4.44
C TYR A 145 9.33 2.91 -3.28
N ASN A 146 9.81 1.68 -3.53
CA ASN A 146 10.11 0.70 -2.49
C ASN A 146 11.22 1.18 -1.56
N TYR A 147 12.23 1.92 -2.06
CA TYR A 147 13.21 2.57 -1.17
C TYR A 147 12.60 3.66 -0.30
N CYS A 148 11.64 4.43 -0.82
CA CYS A 148 10.89 5.41 -0.03
C CYS A 148 10.13 4.72 1.11
N CYS A 149 9.35 3.69 0.78
CA CYS A 149 8.52 2.96 1.75
C CYS A 149 9.36 2.15 2.74
N GLY A 150 10.29 1.32 2.26
CA GLY A 150 11.07 0.40 3.08
C GLY A 150 11.98 1.12 4.09
N LEU A 151 12.65 2.21 3.68
CA LEU A 151 13.48 2.98 4.61
C LEU A 151 12.67 3.81 5.59
N THR A 152 11.48 4.28 5.19
CA THR A 152 10.56 4.95 6.11
C THR A 152 10.00 3.95 7.13
N ALA A 153 9.64 2.74 6.70
CA ALA A 153 9.20 1.65 7.57
C ALA A 153 10.32 1.11 8.49
N LEU A 154 11.58 1.27 8.10
CA LEU A 154 12.75 0.88 8.89
C LEU A 154 13.11 1.92 9.96
N TYR A 155 13.17 3.20 9.58
CA TYR A 155 13.68 4.26 10.45
C TYR A 155 12.58 5.09 11.12
N GLY A 156 11.33 4.92 10.70
CA GLY A 156 10.18 5.75 11.06
C GLY A 156 10.21 7.14 10.41
N LEU A 157 11.41 7.75 10.30
CA LEU A 157 11.66 9.01 9.60
C LEU A 157 12.94 8.89 8.77
N ALA A 158 12.83 8.98 7.45
CA ALA A 158 13.96 8.85 6.53
C ALA A 158 14.13 10.13 5.71
N SER A 159 15.33 10.73 5.72
CA SER A 159 15.59 11.87 4.83
C SER A 159 15.69 11.44 3.38
N LEU A 160 15.31 12.32 2.45
CA LEU A 160 15.45 12.05 1.02
C LEU A 160 16.90 11.75 0.62
N ARG A 161 17.87 12.32 1.34
CA ARG A 161 19.31 12.05 1.15
C ARG A 161 19.69 10.63 1.54
N GLU A 162 19.16 10.10 2.63
CA GLU A 162 19.41 8.71 3.03
C GLU A 162 18.82 7.74 2.01
N ILE A 163 17.57 8.00 1.59
CA ILE A 163 16.85 7.20 0.62
C ILE A 163 17.59 7.17 -0.73
N THR A 164 17.88 8.34 -1.30
CA THR A 164 18.58 8.44 -2.58
C THR A 164 19.99 7.88 -2.54
N ARG A 165 20.73 8.09 -1.44
CA ARG A 165 22.07 7.52 -1.29
C ARG A 165 22.05 6.00 -1.37
N LEU A 166 21.11 5.34 -0.68
CA LEU A 166 21.03 3.88 -0.71
C LEU A 166 20.55 3.38 -2.07
N TYR A 167 19.49 3.99 -2.61
CA TYR A 167 18.97 3.69 -3.95
C TYR A 167 20.06 3.79 -5.02
N ASN A 168 20.80 4.90 -5.07
CA ASN A 168 21.88 5.11 -6.04
C ASN A 168 23.01 4.10 -5.87
N ALA A 169 23.40 3.78 -4.63
CA ALA A 169 24.46 2.82 -4.34
C ALA A 169 24.11 1.40 -4.82
N TYR A 170 22.85 1.00 -4.65
CA TYR A 170 22.34 -0.33 -4.95
C TYR A 170 21.90 -0.48 -6.41
N GLU A 171 21.15 0.47 -6.94
CA GLU A 171 20.63 0.43 -8.32
C GLU A 171 21.60 1.03 -9.35
N LYS A 172 22.75 1.56 -8.91
CA LYS A 172 23.76 2.18 -9.79
C LYS A 172 23.17 3.34 -10.59
N LYS A 173 22.33 4.14 -9.94
CA LYS A 173 21.68 5.34 -10.45
C LYS A 173 22.35 6.59 -9.88
N ASP A 174 21.95 7.75 -10.40
CA ASP A 174 22.39 9.08 -9.93
C ASP A 174 21.17 9.99 -9.78
N MET A 175 20.21 9.56 -8.96
CA MET A 175 18.98 10.29 -8.67
C MET A 175 19.21 11.31 -7.55
N ALA A 176 18.77 12.55 -7.77
CA ALA A 176 18.81 13.61 -6.77
C ALA A 176 17.66 13.46 -5.74
N PRO A 177 17.84 13.94 -4.50
CA PRO A 177 16.77 13.98 -3.49
C PRO A 177 15.47 14.61 -3.99
N GLU A 178 15.57 15.68 -4.78
CA GLU A 178 14.43 16.38 -5.34
C GLU A 178 13.68 15.53 -6.39
N GLU A 179 14.40 14.79 -7.23
CA GLU A 179 13.80 13.85 -8.20
C GLU A 179 13.07 12.72 -7.47
N MET A 180 13.67 12.17 -6.40
CA MET A 180 13.00 11.17 -5.56
C MET A 180 11.70 11.70 -4.94
N LEU A 181 11.66 12.99 -4.56
CA LEU A 181 10.44 13.59 -4.02
C LEU A 181 9.38 13.82 -5.11
N PHE A 182 9.74 14.56 -6.18
CA PHE A 182 8.77 15.05 -7.15
C PHE A 182 8.37 14.01 -8.19
N ASP A 183 9.27 13.12 -8.57
CA ASP A 183 9.04 12.16 -9.64
C ASP A 183 8.62 10.78 -9.12
N ILE A 184 8.91 10.48 -7.85
CA ILE A 184 8.59 9.18 -7.23
C ILE A 184 7.59 9.31 -6.07
N PHE A 185 7.94 10.03 -5.01
CA PHE A 185 7.10 10.01 -3.80
C PHE A 185 5.77 10.77 -3.96
N LEU A 186 5.78 12.02 -4.44
CA LEU A 186 4.54 12.81 -4.54
C LEU A 186 3.50 12.20 -5.51
N PRO A 187 3.87 11.68 -6.70
CA PRO A 187 2.92 11.00 -7.58
C PRO A 187 2.30 9.75 -6.95
N SER A 188 3.07 9.04 -6.11
CA SER A 188 2.64 7.81 -5.43
C SER A 188 1.56 8.02 -4.35
N LEU A 189 1.30 9.26 -3.91
CA LEU A 189 0.30 9.56 -2.88
C LEU A 189 -1.11 9.05 -3.23
N LYS A 190 -1.36 8.78 -4.52
CA LYS A 190 -2.57 8.12 -5.02
C LYS A 190 -2.79 6.71 -4.43
N ARG A 191 -1.71 5.99 -4.10
CA ARG A 191 -1.71 4.63 -3.52
C ARG A 191 -2.21 4.55 -2.07
N SER A 192 -2.49 5.69 -1.42
CA SER A 192 -3.06 5.74 -0.06
C SER A 192 -2.22 4.99 0.99
N ARG A 193 -0.95 5.39 1.15
CA ARG A 193 -0.11 4.95 2.27
C ARG A 193 0.00 6.06 3.33
N ALA A 194 0.12 5.68 4.59
CA ALA A 194 0.28 6.60 5.72
C ALA A 194 1.73 7.11 5.86
N ILE A 195 2.32 7.66 4.79
CA ILE A 195 3.63 8.34 4.83
C ILE A 195 3.42 9.80 4.47
N THR A 196 4.06 10.70 5.22
CA THR A 196 3.98 12.15 5.00
C THR A 196 5.38 12.72 4.78
N TYR A 197 5.51 13.67 3.85
CA TYR A 197 6.73 14.45 3.68
C TYR A 197 6.68 15.73 4.54
N THR A 198 7.60 15.86 5.49
CA THR A 198 7.78 17.07 6.33
C THR A 198 9.24 17.22 6.72
N ASP A 199 9.71 18.47 6.85
CA ASP A 199 11.07 18.79 7.31
C ASP A 199 12.19 18.03 6.57
N ASP A 200 12.07 17.92 5.24
CA ASP A 200 13.02 17.20 4.35
C ASP A 200 13.10 15.67 4.59
N MET A 201 12.07 15.09 5.23
CA MET A 201 11.96 13.67 5.55
C MET A 201 10.63 13.07 5.15
N LEU A 202 10.65 11.79 4.78
CA LEU A 202 9.48 10.93 4.75
C LEU A 202 9.26 10.37 6.16
N VAL A 203 8.04 10.47 6.66
CA VAL A 203 7.68 10.17 8.05
C VAL A 203 6.49 9.23 8.08
N GLU A 204 6.61 8.13 8.82
CA GLU A 204 5.51 7.22 9.14
C GLU A 204 4.40 7.98 9.88
N GLY A 205 3.16 7.81 9.42
CA GLY A 205 2.01 8.58 9.90
C GLY A 205 1.77 8.42 11.41
N ILE A 206 2.12 7.27 11.98
CA ILE A 206 2.00 7.01 13.42
C ILE A 206 2.78 8.03 14.26
N LEU A 207 3.90 8.53 13.73
CA LEU A 207 4.78 9.48 14.43
C LEU A 207 4.26 10.91 14.43
N LEU A 208 3.19 11.17 13.67
CA LEU A 208 2.53 12.46 13.57
C LEU A 208 1.24 12.55 14.41
N HIS A 209 0.85 11.46 15.09
CA HIS A 209 -0.33 11.45 15.96
C HIS A 209 -0.11 12.21 17.27
N GLU A 210 1.13 12.24 17.77
CA GLU A 210 1.47 12.90 19.02
C GLU A 210 2.53 13.98 18.83
N GLU A 211 2.28 15.17 19.39
CA GLU A 211 3.20 16.30 19.31
C GLU A 211 4.54 15.94 19.98
N GLY A 212 5.65 16.10 19.23
CA GLY A 212 7.00 15.85 19.73
C GLY A 212 7.46 14.39 19.70
N LEU A 213 6.62 13.42 19.27
CA LEU A 213 7.02 12.01 19.14
C LEU A 213 8.13 11.82 18.09
N ALA A 214 7.95 12.41 16.90
CA ALA A 214 8.99 12.45 15.87
C ALA A 214 10.32 13.01 16.41
N ASP A 215 10.27 14.16 17.10
CA ASP A 215 11.46 14.81 17.67
C ASP A 215 12.14 13.97 18.76
N SER A 216 11.36 13.25 19.57
CA SER A 216 11.89 12.38 20.62
C SER A 216 12.68 11.21 20.02
N ILE A 217 12.15 10.57 18.97
CA ILE A 217 12.84 9.52 18.21
C ILE A 217 14.12 10.07 17.58
N LEU A 218 14.04 11.21 16.87
CA LEU A 218 15.20 11.87 16.27
C LEU A 218 16.28 12.20 17.30
N LYS A 219 15.91 12.54 18.54
CA LYS A 219 16.85 12.83 19.62
C LYS A 219 17.54 11.57 20.12
N VAL A 220 16.80 10.48 20.35
CA VAL A 220 17.36 9.21 20.86
C VAL A 220 18.29 8.58 19.83
N ARG A 221 17.86 8.52 18.55
CA ARG A 221 18.58 7.82 17.50
C ARG A 221 19.95 8.42 17.15
N LYS A 222 20.21 9.69 17.53
CA LYS A 222 21.54 10.35 17.38
C LYS A 222 22.68 9.60 18.07
N SER A 223 22.36 8.68 18.98
CA SER A 223 23.34 7.86 19.68
C SER A 223 23.80 6.65 18.87
N TYR A 224 23.20 6.40 17.70
CA TYR A 224 23.43 5.22 16.88
C TYR A 224 23.78 5.62 15.44
N ASP A 225 24.64 4.84 14.82
CA ASP A 225 24.77 4.85 13.36
C ASP A 225 23.57 4.10 12.75
N PRO A 226 23.07 4.50 11.57
CA PRO A 226 21.93 3.85 10.94
C PRO A 226 22.25 2.39 10.60
N TYR A 227 21.30 1.48 10.85
CA TYR A 227 21.34 0.14 10.28
C TYR A 227 21.30 0.26 8.75
N ILE A 228 22.13 -0.48 8.03
CA ILE A 228 22.14 -0.45 6.56
C ILE A 228 21.46 -1.72 6.05
N PRO A 229 20.20 -1.65 5.57
CA PRO A 229 19.48 -2.83 5.10
C PRO A 229 20.01 -3.28 3.74
N THR A 230 19.88 -4.57 3.47
CA THR A 230 20.05 -5.15 2.13
C THR A 230 18.93 -4.73 1.18
N LYS A 231 19.09 -4.98 -0.13
CA LYS A 231 18.02 -4.73 -1.12
C LYS A 231 16.74 -5.52 -0.82
N GLU A 232 16.91 -6.76 -0.36
CA GLU A 232 15.81 -7.67 -0.04
C GLU A 232 15.04 -7.14 1.17
N GLU A 233 15.73 -6.76 2.24
CA GLU A 233 15.08 -6.14 3.40
C GLU A 233 14.32 -4.85 3.05
N VAL A 234 14.87 -4.00 2.16
CA VAL A 234 14.14 -2.80 1.69
C VAL A 234 12.85 -3.19 0.98
N TYR A 235 12.89 -4.21 0.13
CA TYR A 235 11.71 -4.73 -0.57
C TYR A 235 10.70 -5.27 0.44
N ASP A 236 11.11 -6.16 1.34
CA ASP A 236 10.22 -6.79 2.32
C ASP A 236 9.53 -5.74 3.20
N LEU A 237 10.30 -4.79 3.74
CA LEU A 237 9.78 -3.69 4.57
C LEU A 237 8.81 -2.78 3.80
N SER A 238 9.06 -2.54 2.51
CA SER A 238 8.13 -1.75 1.70
C SER A 238 6.76 -2.42 1.54
N HIS A 239 6.71 -3.75 1.57
CA HIS A 239 5.50 -4.57 1.49
C HIS A 239 4.97 -5.01 2.87
N GLY A 240 5.56 -4.52 3.97
CA GLY A 240 5.14 -4.85 5.33
C GLY A 240 5.49 -6.28 5.77
N ILE A 241 6.46 -6.89 5.10
CA ILE A 241 6.95 -8.23 5.41
C ILE A 241 8.08 -8.09 6.43
N GLU A 242 7.82 -8.55 7.65
CA GLU A 242 8.80 -8.64 8.73
C GLU A 242 8.58 -9.96 9.46
N ASP A 243 9.54 -10.89 9.34
CA ASP A 243 9.44 -12.23 9.92
C ASP A 243 9.02 -12.24 11.41
N PRO A 244 9.56 -11.38 12.30
CA PRO A 244 9.14 -11.35 13.70
C PRO A 244 7.65 -11.05 13.87
N LEU A 245 7.09 -10.16 13.03
CA LEU A 245 5.66 -9.81 13.08
C LEU A 245 4.79 -10.93 12.55
N MET A 246 5.22 -11.62 11.49
CA MET A 246 4.51 -12.77 10.95
C MET A 246 4.46 -13.92 11.97
N ILE A 247 5.59 -14.22 12.61
CA ILE A 247 5.69 -15.24 13.66
C ILE A 247 4.76 -14.90 14.83
N PHE A 248 4.79 -13.65 15.31
CA PHE A 248 3.92 -13.21 16.39
C PHE A 248 2.44 -13.27 16.00
N GLY A 249 2.09 -12.81 14.80
CA GLY A 249 0.72 -12.90 14.27
C GLY A 249 0.22 -14.34 14.17
N MET A 250 1.06 -15.27 13.71
CA MET A 250 0.76 -16.70 13.70
C MET A 250 0.55 -17.26 15.10
N TYR A 251 1.38 -16.86 16.07
CA TYR A 251 1.18 -17.23 17.47
C TYR A 251 -0.20 -16.80 17.99
N LEU A 252 -0.61 -15.55 17.71
CA LEU A 252 -1.93 -15.05 18.10
C LEU A 252 -3.09 -15.86 17.47
N MET A 253 -2.95 -16.27 16.22
CA MET A 253 -3.97 -17.05 15.53
C MET A 253 -4.02 -18.51 16.00
N GLU A 254 -2.87 -19.18 16.06
CA GLU A 254 -2.81 -20.63 16.28
C GLU A 254 -2.88 -21.00 17.75
N TYR A 255 -2.27 -20.20 18.64
CA TYR A 255 -2.17 -20.51 20.06
C TYR A 255 -3.18 -19.71 20.87
N MET A 256 -3.30 -18.39 20.62
CA MET A 256 -4.28 -17.54 21.31
C MET A 256 -5.69 -17.63 20.71
N ARG A 257 -5.86 -18.30 19.57
CA ARG A 257 -7.14 -18.52 18.87
C ARG A 257 -7.86 -17.22 18.47
N PHE A 258 -7.09 -16.15 18.23
CA PHE A 258 -7.66 -14.92 17.69
C PHE A 258 -8.12 -15.15 16.25
N SER A 259 -9.17 -14.44 15.83
CA SER A 259 -9.50 -14.37 14.40
C SER A 259 -8.36 -13.69 13.65
N VAL A 260 -8.25 -13.96 12.34
CA VAL A 260 -7.24 -13.33 11.47
C VAL A 260 -7.25 -11.81 11.64
N GLN A 261 -8.43 -11.18 11.56
CA GLN A 261 -8.59 -9.74 11.71
C GLN A 261 -8.10 -9.22 13.08
N THR A 262 -8.44 -9.92 14.18
CA THR A 262 -8.00 -9.53 15.52
C THR A 262 -6.49 -9.70 15.67
N ALA A 263 -5.93 -10.82 15.19
CA ALA A 263 -4.49 -11.08 15.25
C ALA A 263 -3.70 -10.02 14.47
N MET A 264 -4.16 -9.64 13.27
CA MET A 264 -3.55 -8.56 12.48
C MET A 264 -3.60 -7.23 13.24
N GLY A 265 -4.77 -6.82 13.74
CA GLY A 265 -4.91 -5.56 14.46
C GLY A 265 -4.07 -5.48 15.74
N VAL A 266 -3.95 -6.58 16.49
CA VAL A 266 -3.08 -6.65 17.67
C VAL A 266 -1.61 -6.60 17.26
N THR A 267 -1.22 -7.32 16.21
CA THR A 267 0.17 -7.31 15.70
C THR A 267 0.59 -5.90 15.28
N GLU A 268 -0.25 -5.19 14.52
CA GLU A 268 0.01 -3.81 14.10
C GLU A 268 0.14 -2.85 15.30
N LEU A 269 -0.77 -2.97 16.28
CA LEU A 269 -0.74 -2.15 17.49
C LEU A 269 0.55 -2.38 18.30
N VAL A 270 0.87 -3.64 18.58
CA VAL A 270 2.08 -4.04 19.34
C VAL A 270 3.34 -3.57 18.60
N ALA A 271 3.42 -3.82 17.29
CA ALA A 271 4.54 -3.36 16.46
C ALA A 271 4.72 -1.85 16.55
N GLY A 272 3.63 -1.09 16.41
CA GLY A 272 3.64 0.37 16.51
C GLY A 272 4.20 0.86 17.85
N MET A 273 3.73 0.28 18.96
CA MET A 273 4.21 0.62 20.31
C MET A 273 5.70 0.32 20.50
N LEU A 274 6.12 -0.90 20.15
CA LEU A 274 7.52 -1.31 20.33
C LEU A 274 8.46 -0.46 19.46
N LYS A 275 8.09 -0.21 18.19
CA LYS A 275 8.91 0.59 17.25
C LYS A 275 9.16 2.01 17.75
N ILE A 276 8.20 2.62 18.46
CA ILE A 276 8.35 3.97 19.04
C ILE A 276 9.03 3.98 20.40
N GLY A 277 9.40 2.82 20.94
CA GLY A 277 10.22 2.69 22.14
C GLY A 277 9.47 2.27 23.40
N ALA A 278 8.23 1.80 23.30
CA ALA A 278 7.60 1.07 24.39
C ALA A 278 8.36 -0.25 24.62
N ASP A 279 8.39 -0.71 25.86
CA ASP A 279 8.93 -2.02 26.18
C ASP A 279 7.82 -3.10 26.26
N PRO A 280 8.19 -4.39 26.36
CA PRO A 280 7.20 -5.47 26.52
C PRO A 280 6.27 -5.30 27.73
N GLU A 281 6.70 -4.64 28.81
CA GLU A 281 5.89 -4.41 30.01
C GLU A 281 4.78 -3.39 29.71
N ASP A 282 5.10 -2.28 29.04
CA ASP A 282 4.12 -1.27 28.59
C ASP A 282 3.00 -1.88 27.74
N VAL A 283 3.37 -2.75 26.79
CA VAL A 283 2.41 -3.45 25.91
C VAL A 283 1.53 -4.39 26.73
N PHE A 284 2.12 -5.14 27.67
CA PHE A 284 1.38 -6.07 28.51
C PHE A 284 0.40 -5.34 29.45
N GLU A 285 0.78 -4.18 29.99
CA GLU A 285 -0.10 -3.32 30.78
C GLU A 285 -1.27 -2.76 29.96
N LEU A 286 -1.01 -2.35 28.71
CA LEU A 286 -2.06 -1.90 27.80
C LEU A 286 -3.09 -3.01 27.57
N LEU A 287 -2.64 -4.22 27.23
CA LEU A 287 -3.55 -5.35 26.95
C LEU A 287 -4.42 -5.70 28.16
N LYS A 288 -3.85 -5.63 29.38
CA LYS A 288 -4.63 -5.77 30.63
C LYS A 288 -5.68 -4.68 30.78
N ARG A 289 -5.36 -3.45 30.44
CA ARG A 289 -6.30 -2.31 30.53
C ARG A 289 -7.46 -2.43 29.55
N GLU A 290 -7.21 -3.00 28.38
CA GLU A 290 -8.22 -3.24 27.34
C GLU A 290 -9.00 -4.57 27.55
N ASP A 291 -8.94 -5.14 28.76
CA ASP A 291 -9.64 -6.37 29.17
C ASP A 291 -9.34 -7.60 28.29
N VAL A 292 -8.12 -7.70 27.72
CA VAL A 292 -7.66 -8.92 27.04
C VAL A 292 -7.51 -10.03 28.09
N ALA A 293 -8.42 -10.99 28.05
CA ALA A 293 -8.49 -12.07 29.04
C ALA A 293 -7.57 -13.24 28.67
N PHE A 294 -6.62 -13.54 29.55
CA PHE A 294 -5.87 -14.80 29.53
C PHE A 294 -6.65 -15.89 30.27
N ILE A 295 -6.56 -17.13 29.79
CA ILE A 295 -7.25 -18.29 30.36
C ILE A 295 -6.65 -18.66 31.72
N ASN A 296 -5.32 -18.54 31.86
CA ASN A 296 -4.57 -18.84 33.07
C ASN A 296 -3.23 -18.06 33.10
N GLU A 297 -2.49 -18.20 34.20
CA GLU A 297 -1.17 -17.58 34.40
C GLU A 297 -0.12 -18.14 33.43
N GLU A 298 -0.17 -19.43 33.11
CA GLU A 298 0.74 -20.08 32.14
C GLU A 298 0.66 -19.44 30.74
N GLN A 299 -0.57 -19.22 30.23
CA GLN A 299 -0.78 -18.55 28.95
C GLN A 299 -0.30 -17.09 28.98
N ALA A 300 -0.45 -16.41 30.13
CA ALA A 300 0.02 -15.04 30.30
C ALA A 300 1.57 -14.97 30.28
N ASP A 301 2.23 -15.94 30.92
CA ASP A 301 3.70 -16.05 30.93
C ASP A 301 4.24 -16.42 29.54
N GLU A 302 3.60 -17.34 28.82
CA GLU A 302 3.96 -17.67 27.43
C GLU A 302 3.84 -16.46 26.51
N PHE A 303 2.74 -15.71 26.62
CA PHE A 303 2.55 -14.48 25.83
C PHE A 303 3.63 -13.45 26.12
N ALA A 304 4.01 -13.26 27.39
CA ALA A 304 5.09 -12.35 27.75
C ALA A 304 6.43 -12.78 27.13
N GLY A 305 6.70 -14.10 27.09
CA GLY A 305 7.87 -14.66 26.42
C GLY A 305 7.90 -14.34 24.92
N GLU A 306 6.80 -14.60 24.21
CA GLU A 306 6.67 -14.30 22.78
C GLU A 306 6.78 -12.80 22.47
N LEU A 307 6.28 -11.95 23.35
CA LEU A 307 6.40 -10.50 23.21
C LEU A 307 7.85 -10.01 23.36
N VAL A 308 8.61 -10.61 24.29
CA VAL A 308 10.04 -10.33 24.45
C VAL A 308 10.82 -10.81 23.23
N GLU A 309 10.53 -12.01 22.73
CA GLU A 309 11.16 -12.55 21.51
C GLU A 309 10.87 -11.66 20.29
N LEU A 310 9.62 -11.20 20.13
CA LEU A 310 9.27 -10.20 19.12
C LEU A 310 10.11 -8.93 19.29
N TRP A 311 10.10 -8.32 20.47
CA TRP A 311 10.82 -7.07 20.73
C TRP A 311 12.32 -7.19 20.44
N MET A 312 12.96 -8.28 20.86
CA MET A 312 14.39 -8.52 20.64
C MET A 312 14.79 -8.57 19.17
N ASN A 313 13.88 -9.03 18.30
CA ASN A 313 14.13 -9.22 16.87
C ASN A 313 13.48 -8.15 15.99
N LEU A 314 12.66 -7.26 16.55
CA LEU A 314 12.00 -6.19 15.81
C LEU A 314 12.94 -5.00 15.58
N ARG A 315 12.89 -4.43 14.37
CA ARG A 315 13.63 -3.22 13.99
C ARG A 315 12.98 -1.99 14.65
N LEU A 316 13.71 -1.24 15.47
CA LEU A 316 13.14 -0.13 16.24
C LEU A 316 13.56 1.24 15.70
N TYR A 317 12.64 2.22 15.68
CA TYR A 317 12.94 3.58 15.24
C TYR A 317 13.89 4.29 16.21
N THR A 318 13.75 4.02 17.50
CA THR A 318 14.60 4.54 18.57
C THR A 318 16.05 4.04 18.47
N LEU A 319 16.25 2.88 17.85
CA LEU A 319 17.55 2.28 17.58
C LEU A 319 18.00 2.48 16.12
N TYR A 320 17.44 3.45 15.40
CA TYR A 320 17.80 3.77 14.01
C TYR A 320 17.76 2.56 13.05
N GLY A 321 16.76 1.70 13.23
CA GLY A 321 16.57 0.49 12.41
C GLY A 321 17.37 -0.72 12.87
N HIS A 322 18.12 -0.66 13.97
CA HIS A 322 18.70 -1.87 14.58
C HIS A 322 17.65 -2.62 15.39
N THR A 323 17.88 -3.91 15.62
CA THR A 323 17.16 -4.69 16.63
C THR A 323 17.86 -4.60 17.98
N PRO A 324 17.14 -4.76 19.12
CA PRO A 324 17.80 -4.85 20.42
C PRO A 324 18.87 -5.95 20.47
N LEU A 325 18.62 -7.10 19.84
CA LEU A 325 19.57 -8.22 19.78
C LEU A 325 20.88 -7.87 19.07
N GLU A 326 20.83 -7.08 18.00
CA GLU A 326 22.04 -6.59 17.32
C GLU A 326 22.83 -5.63 18.20
N MET A 327 22.13 -4.77 18.94
CA MET A 327 22.75 -3.81 19.86
C MET A 327 23.43 -4.49 21.05
N GLU A 328 22.87 -5.59 21.57
CA GLU A 328 23.52 -6.39 22.62
C GLU A 328 24.79 -7.09 22.11
N LYS A 329 24.76 -7.61 20.88
CA LYS A 329 25.91 -8.31 20.27
C LYS A 329 27.05 -7.36 19.85
N GLY A 330 26.73 -6.09 19.58
CA GLY A 330 27.69 -5.04 19.23
C GLY A 330 28.41 -4.39 20.43
N ALA A 331 28.09 -4.77 21.67
CA ALA A 331 28.64 -4.18 22.89
C ALA A 331 29.98 -4.78 23.37
N PHE A 332 30.75 -5.45 22.50
CA PHE A 332 32.04 -6.08 22.82
C PHE A 332 33.24 -5.51 22.08
#